data_AF-A0AAV0TZR6-F1
#
_entry.id   AF-A0AAV0TZR6-F1
#
_cell.length_a   1.000
_cell.length_b   1.000
_cell.length_c   1.000
_cell.angle_alpha   90.00
_cell.angle_beta   90.00
_cell.angle_gamma   90.00
#
_symmetry.space_group_name_H-M   'P 1'
#
loop_
_entity.id
_entity.type
_entity.pdbx_description
1 polymer ?
#
loop_
_entity_poly.entity_id
_entity_poly.type
_entity_poly.pdbx_seq_one_letter_code
_entity_poly.pdbx_strand_id
1 'polypeptide(L)'
;MTELAICAMLFLLPCAVILERCISDWSLLALHPALNSLAMLICLPSALQAMLQRKSETNQKKRIWLTKLHLLLNVLAGVLVAVAGVAVLFAKRNVGDQHLTTPHSWAALVTGMFFALNMFQGILLTFEGTKANWQWKDETHVLTGVLVYIGSVTTMLYGLQTSSWGAKHFSLERQFQVTILIIAAHVTLLGKMLWPQRRDSPSQVIKVAKVA
;
A
#
# COMPACT_ATOMS: atom_id res chain seq x y z
N MET A 1 -6.18 -19.42 9.31
CA MET A 1 -6.65 -18.20 10.01
C MET A 1 -5.50 -17.48 10.72
N THR A 2 -4.59 -18.19 11.38
CA THR A 2 -3.45 -17.62 12.12
C THR A 2 -2.54 -16.71 11.29
N GLU A 3 -2.19 -17.11 10.07
CA GLU A 3 -1.29 -16.32 9.20
C GLU A 3 -1.88 -14.97 8.77
N LEU A 4 -3.19 -14.93 8.47
CA LEU A 4 -3.88 -13.69 8.10
C LEU A 4 -3.96 -12.74 9.30
N ALA A 5 -4.23 -13.26 10.49
CA ALA A 5 -4.26 -12.49 11.73
C ALA A 5 -2.87 -11.91 12.06
N ILE A 6 -1.80 -12.70 11.92
CA ILE A 6 -0.42 -12.23 12.10
C ILE A 6 -0.09 -11.13 11.10
N CYS A 7 -0.41 -11.33 9.82
CA CYS A 7 -0.18 -10.32 8.78
C CYS A 7 -0.94 -9.02 9.12
N ALA A 8 -2.22 -9.11 9.48
CA ALA A 8 -3.01 -7.95 9.87
C ALA A 8 -2.41 -7.23 11.09
N MET A 9 -1.99 -7.96 12.12
CA MET A 9 -1.34 -7.37 13.30
C MET A 9 -0.04 -6.63 12.97
N LEU A 10 0.79 -7.18 12.08
CA LEU A 10 2.04 -6.55 11.64
C LEU A 10 1.83 -5.17 11.00
N PHE A 11 0.70 -4.98 10.31
CA PHE A 11 0.35 -3.70 9.70
C PHE A 11 -0.45 -2.78 10.63
N LEU A 12 -1.39 -3.33 11.42
CA LEU A 12 -2.24 -2.56 12.32
C LEU A 12 -1.45 -1.96 13.49
N LEU A 13 -0.44 -2.66 14.03
CA LEU A 13 0.33 -2.19 15.17
C LEU A 13 1.08 -0.86 14.88
N PRO A 14 1.94 -0.75 13.86
CA PRO A 14 2.59 0.53 13.55
C PRO A 14 1.57 1.61 13.14
N CYS A 15 0.45 1.24 12.51
CA CYS A 15 -0.61 2.18 12.17
C CYS A 15 -1.25 2.77 13.43
N ALA A 16 -1.63 1.92 14.40
CA ALA A 16 -2.19 2.36 15.67
C ALA A 16 -1.24 3.28 16.44
N VAL A 17 0.06 2.96 16.47
CA VAL A 17 1.08 3.80 17.13
C VAL A 17 1.19 5.18 16.48
N ILE A 18 1.12 5.27 15.15
CA ILE A 18 1.13 6.57 14.46
C ILE A 18 -0.16 7.34 14.74
N LEU A 19 -1.32 6.68 14.62
CA LEU A 19 -2.62 7.29 14.84
C LEU A 19 -2.79 7.81 16.27
N GLU A 20 -2.32 7.07 17.28
CA GLU A 20 -2.32 7.50 18.68
C GLU A 20 -1.63 8.86 18.86
N ARG A 21 -0.47 9.05 18.23
CA ARG A 21 0.26 10.32 18.27
C ARG A 21 -0.43 11.42 17.48
N CYS A 22 -1.03 11.08 16.33
CA CYS A 22 -1.78 12.05 15.54
C CYS A 22 -3.01 12.57 16.29
N ILE A 23 -3.75 11.67 16.94
CA ILE A 23 -4.91 12.00 17.77
C ILE A 23 -4.48 12.84 18.96
N SER A 24 -3.32 12.58 19.55
CA SER A 24 -2.83 13.37 20.69
C SER A 24 -2.40 14.80 20.33
N ASP A 25 -1.94 15.04 19.10
CA ASP A 25 -1.46 16.36 18.64
C ASP A 25 -2.60 17.30 18.22
N TRP A 26 -3.73 16.76 17.74
CA TRP A 26 -4.91 17.50 17.23
C TRP A 26 -4.62 18.57 16.16
N SER A 27 -3.39 18.63 15.63
CA SER A 27 -2.99 19.64 14.64
C SER A 27 -3.46 19.27 13.25
N LEU A 28 -3.68 20.28 12.40
CA LEU A 28 -3.97 20.04 10.98
C LEU A 28 -2.83 19.29 10.28
N LEU A 29 -1.59 19.49 10.73
CA LEU A 29 -0.42 18.76 10.25
C LEU A 29 -0.47 17.28 10.61
N ALA A 30 -1.02 16.91 11.77
CA ALA A 30 -1.16 15.53 12.22
C ALA A 30 -2.11 14.68 11.36
N LEU A 31 -3.04 15.31 10.62
CA LEU A 31 -3.85 14.60 9.63
C LEU A 31 -3.00 14.00 8.51
N HIS A 32 -1.86 14.62 8.17
CA HIS A 32 -0.99 14.13 7.11
C HIS A 32 -0.41 12.74 7.42
N PRO A 33 0.34 12.50 8.52
CA PRO A 33 0.81 11.17 8.88
C PRO A 33 -0.33 10.21 9.24
N ALA A 34 -1.45 10.69 9.80
CA ALA A 34 -2.61 9.83 10.10
C ALA A 34 -3.18 9.19 8.83
N LEU A 35 -3.54 10.01 7.84
CA LEU A 35 -4.16 9.54 6.59
C LEU A 35 -3.17 8.75 5.75
N ASN A 36 -1.89 9.14 5.71
CA ASN A 36 -0.85 8.35 5.05
C ASN A 36 -0.65 6.99 5.74
N SER A 37 -0.73 6.90 7.07
CA SER A 37 -0.62 5.61 7.75
C SER A 37 -1.77 4.67 7.38
N LEU A 38 -3.01 5.18 7.26
CA LEU A 38 -4.15 4.40 6.80
C LEU A 38 -4.00 3.95 5.33
N ALA A 39 -3.50 4.84 4.47
CA ALA A 39 -3.26 4.50 3.07
C ALA A 39 -2.18 3.41 2.92
N MET A 40 -1.02 3.63 3.55
CA MET A 40 0.19 2.81 3.33
C MET A 40 0.25 1.56 4.20
N LEU A 41 -0.39 1.55 5.37
CA LEU A 41 -0.39 0.39 6.27
C LEU A 41 -1.67 -0.43 6.20
N ILE A 42 -2.78 0.12 5.73
CA ILE A 42 -4.04 -0.62 5.64
C ILE A 42 -4.46 -0.83 4.19
N CYS A 43 -4.65 0.25 3.44
CA CYS A 43 -5.29 0.18 2.12
C CYS A 43 -4.40 -0.51 1.08
N LEU A 44 -3.18 -0.01 0.84
CA LEU A 44 -2.27 -0.59 -0.16
C LEU A 44 -1.86 -2.05 0.16
N PRO A 45 -1.47 -2.40 1.40
CA PRO A 45 -1.16 -3.79 1.72
C PRO A 45 -2.36 -4.72 1.55
N SER A 46 -3.57 -4.28 1.92
CA SER A 46 -4.80 -5.05 1.69
C SER A 46 -5.10 -5.22 0.20
N ALA A 47 -4.85 -4.19 -0.61
CA ALA A 47 -5.04 -4.26 -2.05
C ALA A 47 -4.08 -5.28 -2.70
N LEU A 48 -2.83 -5.34 -2.24
CA LEU A 48 -1.85 -6.34 -2.69
C LEU A 48 -2.23 -7.75 -2.18
N GLN A 49 -2.65 -7.88 -0.92
CA GLN A 49 -3.11 -9.14 -0.35
C GLN A 49 -4.32 -9.72 -1.11
N ALA A 50 -5.26 -8.88 -1.55
CA ALA A 50 -6.38 -9.30 -2.40
C ALA A 50 -5.90 -9.91 -3.73
N MET A 51 -4.85 -9.33 -4.33
CA MET A 51 -4.26 -9.85 -5.56
C MET A 51 -3.46 -11.14 -5.34
N LEU A 52 -2.79 -11.31 -4.19
CA LEU A 52 -2.16 -12.57 -3.81
C LEU A 52 -3.19 -13.68 -3.62
N GLN A 53 -4.32 -13.39 -2.97
CA GLN A 53 -5.44 -14.34 -2.85
C GLN A 53 -6.03 -14.68 -4.22
N ARG A 54 -6.12 -13.70 -5.14
CA ARG A 54 -6.63 -13.92 -6.50
C ARG A 54 -5.73 -14.87 -7.30
N LYS A 55 -4.41 -14.91 -7.04
CA LYS A 55 -3.47 -15.80 -7.75
C LYS A 55 -3.76 -17.29 -7.51
N SER A 56 -4.18 -17.66 -6.30
CA SER A 56 -4.50 -19.05 -5.92
C SER A 56 -5.99 -19.40 -6.04
N GLU A 57 -6.85 -18.41 -6.24
CA GLU A 57 -8.30 -18.61 -6.35
C GLU A 57 -8.71 -19.19 -7.72
N THR A 58 -9.55 -20.23 -7.71
CA THR A 58 -10.09 -20.86 -8.92
C THR A 58 -11.51 -20.38 -9.25
N ASN A 59 -12.29 -19.95 -8.26
CA ASN A 59 -13.65 -19.48 -8.45
C ASN A 59 -13.68 -18.11 -9.15
N GLN A 60 -14.23 -18.07 -10.37
CA GLN A 60 -14.25 -16.86 -11.20
C GLN A 60 -14.98 -15.68 -10.54
N LYS A 61 -16.13 -15.90 -9.88
CA LYS A 61 -16.88 -14.83 -9.20
C LYS A 61 -16.04 -14.20 -8.10
N LYS A 62 -15.34 -15.03 -7.32
CA LYS A 62 -14.44 -14.56 -6.25
C LYS A 62 -13.20 -13.87 -6.81
N ARG A 63 -12.61 -14.34 -7.91
CA ARG A 63 -11.51 -13.65 -8.59
C ARG A 63 -11.90 -12.26 -9.08
N ILE A 64 -13.12 -12.08 -9.59
CA ILE A 64 -13.65 -10.77 -10.00
C ILE A 64 -13.87 -9.88 -8.78
N TRP A 65 -14.45 -10.42 -7.71
CA TRP A 65 -14.64 -9.68 -6.46
C TRP A 65 -13.31 -9.20 -5.87
N LEU A 66 -12.26 -10.03 -5.87
CA LEU A 66 -10.93 -9.65 -5.41
C LEU A 66 -10.31 -8.54 -6.28
N THR A 67 -10.51 -8.55 -7.60
CA THR A 67 -10.08 -7.43 -8.46
C THR A 67 -10.85 -6.14 -8.13
N LYS A 68 -12.16 -6.21 -7.89
CA LYS A 68 -12.97 -5.05 -7.48
C LYS A 68 -12.52 -4.49 -6.12
N LEU A 69 -12.23 -5.38 -5.16
CA LEU A 69 -11.69 -5.00 -3.87
C LEU A 69 -10.32 -4.33 -4.01
N HIS A 70 -9.44 -4.85 -4.88
CA HIS A 70 -8.16 -4.21 -5.20
C HIS A 70 -8.36 -2.79 -5.73
N LEU A 71 -9.26 -2.57 -6.68
CA LEU A 71 -9.58 -1.23 -7.18
C LEU A 71 -10.11 -0.32 -6.07
N LEU A 72 -11.10 -0.79 -5.29
CA LEU A 72 -11.68 -0.02 -4.20
C LEU A 72 -10.64 0.45 -3.18
N LEU A 73 -9.74 -0.46 -2.75
CA LEU A 73 -8.71 -0.16 -1.78
C LEU A 73 -7.66 0.81 -2.32
N ASN A 74 -7.29 0.71 -3.60
CA ASN A 74 -6.41 1.71 -4.23
C ASN A 74 -7.10 3.07 -4.34
N VAL A 75 -8.36 3.14 -4.76
CA VAL A 75 -9.11 4.41 -4.80
C VAL A 75 -9.18 5.04 -3.42
N LEU A 76 -9.48 4.25 -2.37
CA LEU A 76 -9.49 4.74 -0.99
C LEU A 76 -8.11 5.24 -0.56
N ALA A 77 -7.03 4.51 -0.86
CA ALA A 77 -5.67 4.96 -0.60
C ALA A 77 -5.36 6.30 -1.30
N GLY A 78 -5.73 6.43 -2.57
CA GLY A 78 -5.56 7.66 -3.34
C GLY A 78 -6.31 8.85 -2.73
N VAL A 79 -7.55 8.65 -2.29
CA VAL A 79 -8.34 9.68 -1.59
C VAL A 79 -7.67 10.08 -0.27
N LEU A 80 -7.26 9.11 0.55
CA LEU A 80 -6.58 9.38 1.82
C LEU A 80 -5.29 10.18 1.61
N VAL A 81 -4.45 9.81 0.63
CA VAL A 81 -3.22 10.52 0.29
C VAL A 81 -3.49 11.93 -0.24
N ALA A 82 -4.52 12.10 -1.08
CA ALA A 82 -4.91 13.41 -1.59
C ALA A 82 -5.34 14.34 -0.45
N VAL A 83 -6.20 13.87 0.46
CA VAL A 83 -6.62 14.64 1.63
C VAL A 83 -5.44 14.92 2.57
N ALA A 84 -4.50 13.98 2.74
CA ALA A 84 -3.26 14.20 3.49
C ALA A 84 -2.40 15.31 2.87
N GLY A 85 -2.32 15.36 1.54
CA GLY A 85 -1.63 16.40 0.78
C GLY A 85 -2.27 17.78 0.97
N VAL A 86 -3.60 17.84 0.92
CA VAL A 86 -4.36 19.06 1.19
C VAL A 86 -4.16 19.53 2.64
N ALA A 87 -4.16 18.61 3.61
CA ALA A 87 -3.92 18.95 5.01
C ALA A 87 -2.55 19.60 5.23
N VAL A 88 -1.47 19.04 4.67
CA VAL A 88 -0.13 19.64 4.78
C VAL A 88 -0.02 20.96 4.02
N LEU A 89 -0.74 21.11 2.89
CA LEU A 89 -0.81 22.36 2.15
C LEU A 89 -1.41 23.48 3.02
N PHE A 90 -2.57 23.23 3.64
CA PHE A 90 -3.17 24.23 4.52
C PHE A 90 -2.36 24.47 5.80
N ALA A 91 -1.83 23.42 6.41
CA ALA A 91 -1.01 23.55 7.61
C ALA A 91 0.21 24.46 7.39
N LYS A 92 0.92 24.29 6.27
CA LYS A 92 2.06 25.14 5.90
C LYS A 92 1.65 26.56 5.51
N ARG A 93 0.57 26.70 4.74
CA ARG A 93 0.05 28.02 4.35
C ARG A 93 -0.28 28.88 5.56
N ASN A 94 -0.84 28.29 6.61
CA ASN A 94 -1.22 29.01 7.83
C ASN A 94 -0.04 29.59 8.61
N VAL A 95 1.17 29.05 8.43
CA VAL A 95 2.39 29.50 9.11
C VAL A 95 3.39 30.19 8.17
N GLY A 96 3.03 30.36 6.88
CA GLY A 96 3.90 30.99 5.88
C GLY A 96 5.05 30.12 5.38
N ASP A 97 4.99 28.80 5.61
CA ASP A 97 6.03 27.86 5.23
C ASP A 97 6.04 27.56 3.72
N GLN A 98 7.23 27.33 3.16
CA GLN A 98 7.38 26.93 1.77
C GLN A 98 6.94 25.46 1.51
N HIS A 99 6.39 25.22 0.32
CA HIS A 99 5.96 23.91 -0.16
C HIS A 99 7.02 23.26 -1.04
N LEU A 100 7.02 21.92 -1.07
CA LEU A 100 7.86 21.13 -1.99
C LEU A 100 9.37 21.44 -1.90
N THR A 101 9.88 21.82 -0.73
CA THR A 101 11.29 22.16 -0.52
C THR A 101 12.15 21.00 0.00
N THR A 102 11.54 19.84 0.28
CA THR A 102 12.23 18.70 0.93
C THR A 102 12.33 17.50 0.00
N PRO A 103 13.36 16.64 0.14
CA PRO A 103 13.44 15.37 -0.60
C PRO A 103 12.21 14.49 -0.38
N HIS A 104 11.65 14.49 0.83
CA HIS A 104 10.40 13.78 1.16
C HIS A 104 9.25 14.20 0.22
N SER A 105 9.03 15.51 0.08
CA SER A 105 7.94 16.03 -0.75
C SER A 105 8.11 15.74 -2.25
N TRP A 106 9.36 15.76 -2.76
CA TRP A 106 9.63 15.40 -4.16
C TRP A 106 9.41 13.91 -4.41
N ALA A 107 9.91 13.04 -3.53
CA ALA A 107 9.71 11.60 -3.61
C ALA A 107 8.22 11.22 -3.51
N ALA A 108 7.48 11.87 -2.61
CA ALA A 108 6.03 11.71 -2.47
C ALA A 108 5.28 12.12 -3.75
N LEU A 109 5.64 13.25 -4.35
CA LEU A 109 5.01 13.75 -5.57
C LEU A 109 5.24 12.80 -6.76
N VAL A 110 6.49 12.36 -6.96
CA VAL A 110 6.83 11.42 -8.03
C VAL A 110 6.08 10.10 -7.83
N THR A 111 6.12 9.54 -6.62
CA THR A 111 5.42 8.28 -6.29
C THR A 111 3.91 8.43 -6.48
N GLY A 112 3.32 9.54 -6.03
CA GLY A 112 1.89 9.83 -6.19
C GLY A 112 1.47 9.99 -7.65
N MET A 113 2.32 10.57 -8.49
CA MET A 113 2.08 10.67 -9.93
C MET A 113 2.10 9.29 -10.60
N PHE A 114 3.10 8.45 -10.31
CA PHE A 114 3.13 7.07 -10.81
C PHE A 114 1.95 6.25 -10.29
N PHE A 115 1.54 6.45 -9.04
CA PHE A 115 0.34 5.83 -8.48
C PHE A 115 -0.92 6.22 -9.29
N ALA A 116 -1.11 7.52 -9.54
CA ALA A 116 -2.25 8.02 -10.28
C ALA A 116 -2.29 7.49 -11.72
N LEU A 117 -1.14 7.49 -12.41
CA LEU A 117 -1.02 6.94 -13.76
C LEU A 117 -1.29 5.43 -13.79
N ASN A 118 -0.76 4.68 -12.82
CA ASN A 118 -0.98 3.24 -12.73
C ASN A 118 -2.46 2.89 -12.44
N MET A 119 -3.11 3.67 -11.58
CA MET A 119 -4.55 3.54 -11.30
C MET A 119 -5.38 3.89 -12.54
N PHE A 120 -5.05 4.98 -13.23
CA PHE A 120 -5.72 5.38 -14.48
C PHE A 120 -5.58 4.30 -15.56
N GLN A 121 -4.38 3.77 -15.77
CA GLN A 121 -4.12 2.66 -16.68
C GLN A 121 -4.97 1.43 -16.32
N GLY A 122 -5.04 1.06 -15.03
CA GLY A 122 -5.84 -0.08 -14.58
C GLY A 122 -7.35 0.11 -14.81
N ILE A 123 -7.86 1.34 -14.66
CA ILE A 123 -9.25 1.69 -14.99
C ILE A 123 -9.47 1.58 -16.50
N LEU A 124 -8.58 2.15 -17.31
CA LEU A 124 -8.66 2.09 -18.77
C LEU A 124 -8.73 0.64 -19.27
N LEU A 125 -7.77 -0.20 -18.86
CA LEU A 125 -7.75 -1.63 -19.23
C LEU A 125 -9.00 -2.39 -18.77
N THR A 126 -9.64 -1.93 -17.69
CA THR A 126 -10.88 -2.55 -17.19
C THR A 126 -12.09 -2.15 -18.03
N PHE A 127 -12.15 -0.93 -18.56
CA PHE A 127 -13.36 -0.33 -19.14
C PHE A 127 -13.24 0.16 -20.60
N GLU A 128 -12.11 -0.01 -21.27
CA GLU A 128 -11.90 0.43 -22.66
C GLU A 128 -12.83 -0.23 -23.68
N GLY A 129 -13.32 -1.44 -23.39
CA GLY A 129 -14.22 -2.20 -24.25
C GLY A 129 -15.71 -1.97 -23.97
N THR A 130 -16.56 -2.58 -24.80
CA THR A 130 -18.03 -2.53 -24.65
C THR A 130 -18.54 -3.19 -23.36
N LYS A 131 -17.72 -4.02 -22.72
CA LYS A 131 -18.00 -4.67 -21.43
C LYS A 131 -16.76 -4.60 -20.55
N ALA A 132 -16.98 -4.42 -19.24
CA ALA A 132 -15.90 -4.38 -18.27
C ALA A 132 -15.13 -5.71 -18.21
N ASN A 133 -13.82 -5.66 -18.45
CA ASN A 133 -12.91 -6.80 -18.32
C ASN A 133 -12.18 -6.75 -16.98
N TRP A 134 -12.65 -7.53 -16.00
CA TRP A 134 -12.02 -7.57 -14.67
C TRP A 134 -10.83 -8.52 -14.55
N GLN A 135 -10.42 -9.18 -15.63
CA GLN A 135 -9.44 -10.28 -15.59
C GLN A 135 -8.30 -10.12 -16.60
N TRP A 136 -8.04 -8.90 -17.08
CA TRP A 136 -6.86 -8.60 -17.89
C TRP A 136 -5.56 -8.89 -17.14
N LYS A 137 -4.47 -8.94 -17.90
CA LYS A 137 -3.10 -9.12 -17.43
C LYS A 137 -2.23 -8.14 -18.18
N ASP A 138 -1.46 -7.35 -17.45
CA ASP A 138 -0.52 -6.39 -18.01
C ASP A 138 0.72 -6.35 -17.12
N GLU A 139 1.89 -6.59 -17.71
CA GLU A 139 3.15 -6.64 -16.96
C GLU A 139 3.59 -5.25 -16.51
N THR A 140 3.31 -4.22 -17.34
CA THR A 140 3.62 -2.82 -17.02
C THR A 140 2.87 -2.37 -15.76
N HIS A 141 1.58 -2.66 -15.65
CA HIS A 141 0.77 -2.32 -14.49
C HIS A 141 1.27 -3.02 -13.23
N VAL A 142 1.69 -4.28 -13.34
CA VAL A 142 2.25 -5.04 -12.22
C VAL A 142 3.58 -4.45 -11.78
N LEU A 143 4.50 -4.19 -12.72
CA LEU A 143 5.82 -3.64 -12.43
C LEU A 143 5.72 -2.24 -11.81
N THR A 144 4.97 -1.34 -12.44
CA THR A 144 4.73 0.01 -11.94
C THR A 144 4.03 -0.03 -10.58
N GLY A 145 3.04 -0.91 -10.39
CA GLY A 145 2.38 -1.10 -9.09
C GLY A 145 3.34 -1.52 -7.97
N VAL A 146 4.30 -2.41 -8.26
CA VAL A 146 5.35 -2.81 -7.29
C VAL A 146 6.29 -1.64 -6.98
N LEU A 147 6.72 -0.90 -8.00
CA LEU A 147 7.59 0.28 -7.81
C LEU A 147 6.89 1.36 -6.99
N VAL A 148 5.62 1.64 -7.27
CA VAL A 148 4.78 2.56 -6.50
C VAL A 148 4.64 2.10 -5.06
N TYR A 149 4.41 0.80 -4.83
CA TYR A 149 4.33 0.25 -3.48
C TYR A 149 5.63 0.48 -2.71
N ILE A 150 6.78 0.12 -3.29
CA ILE A 150 8.10 0.33 -2.66
C ILE A 150 8.36 1.83 -2.42
N GLY A 151 8.12 2.68 -3.42
CA GLY A 151 8.31 4.12 -3.32
C GLY A 151 7.45 4.76 -2.23
N SER A 152 6.22 4.27 -2.07
CA SER A 152 5.28 4.75 -1.04
C SER A 152 5.77 4.43 0.36
N VAL A 153 6.26 3.21 0.58
CA VAL A 153 6.83 2.78 1.87
C VAL A 153 8.10 3.55 2.19
N THR A 154 9.01 3.68 1.23
CA THR A 154 10.25 4.45 1.40
C THR A 154 9.95 5.90 1.76
N THR A 155 8.98 6.52 1.07
CA THR A 155 8.57 7.90 1.34
C THR A 155 7.96 8.05 2.74
N MET A 156 7.10 7.13 3.16
CA MET A 156 6.52 7.11 4.51
C MET A 156 7.59 6.98 5.59
N LEU A 157 8.53 6.04 5.43
CA LEU A 157 9.64 5.84 6.37
C LEU A 157 10.54 7.08 6.43
N TYR A 158 10.89 7.65 5.27
CA TYR A 158 11.68 8.87 5.21
C TYR A 158 10.97 10.04 5.91
N GLY A 159 9.66 10.20 5.71
CA GLY A 159 8.85 11.21 6.40
C GLY A 159 8.80 11.01 7.91
N LEU A 160 8.67 9.76 8.38
CA LEU A 160 8.70 9.43 9.80
C LEU A 160 10.03 9.82 10.46
N GLN A 161 11.16 9.63 9.75
CA GLN A 161 12.50 9.91 10.26
C GLN A 161 12.91 11.39 10.16
N THR A 162 12.47 12.10 9.12
CA THR A 162 13.02 13.42 8.78
C THR A 162 12.05 14.57 9.00
N SER A 163 10.75 14.31 9.15
CA SER A 163 9.79 15.38 9.38
C SER A 163 9.89 15.95 10.80
N SER A 164 9.64 17.25 10.93
CA SER A 164 9.53 17.92 12.23
C SER A 164 8.43 17.30 13.10
N TRP A 165 7.33 16.83 12.49
CA TRP A 165 6.26 16.14 13.20
C TRP A 165 6.75 14.81 13.80
N GLY A 166 7.45 13.99 13.02
CA GLY A 166 8.01 12.71 13.49
C GLY A 166 9.00 12.93 14.64
N ALA A 167 9.91 13.89 14.50
CA ALA A 167 10.90 14.24 15.52
C ALA A 167 10.27 14.78 16.82
N LYS A 168 9.15 15.51 16.73
CA LYS A 168 8.43 16.05 17.89
C LYS A 168 7.70 14.95 18.68
N HIS A 169 7.13 13.96 18.00
CA HIS A 169 6.17 13.02 18.61
C HIS A 169 6.74 11.65 18.97
N PHE A 170 7.96 11.34 18.53
CA PHE A 170 8.61 10.08 18.81
C PHE A 170 10.06 10.30 19.27
N SER A 171 10.47 9.60 20.32
CA SER A 171 11.89 9.44 20.64
C SER A 171 12.59 8.69 19.51
N LEU A 172 13.91 8.86 19.37
CA LEU A 172 14.71 8.15 18.37
C LEU A 172 14.53 6.63 18.46
N GLU A 173 14.51 6.09 19.69
CA GLU A 173 14.25 4.66 19.92
C GLU A 173 12.88 4.25 19.40
N ARG A 174 11.83 5.04 19.67
CA ARG A 174 10.48 4.71 19.22
C ARG A 174 10.33 4.85 17.71
N GLN A 175 10.96 5.85 17.09
CA GLN A 175 11.02 5.98 15.63
C GLN A 175 11.69 4.76 14.98
N PHE A 176 12.77 4.28 15.58
CA PHE A 176 13.46 3.06 15.13
C PHE A 176 12.55 1.83 15.25
N GLN A 177 11.92 1.61 16.40
CA GLN A 177 10.99 0.48 16.61
C GLN A 177 9.85 0.48 15.59
N VAL A 178 9.19 1.62 15.37
CA VAL A 178 8.10 1.74 14.40
C VAL A 178 8.60 1.49 12.97
N THR A 179 9.77 2.01 12.62
CA THR A 179 10.42 1.77 11.32
C THR A 179 10.65 0.29 11.07
N ILE A 180 11.22 -0.43 12.04
CA ILE A 180 11.48 -1.87 11.92
C ILE A 180 10.18 -2.66 11.77
N LEU A 181 9.13 -2.32 12.53
CA LEU A 181 7.81 -2.96 12.40
C LEU A 181 7.22 -2.76 11.00
N ILE A 182 7.28 -1.52 10.48
CA ILE A 182 6.83 -1.22 9.12
C ILE A 182 7.63 -2.04 8.11
N ILE A 183 8.96 -2.04 8.18
CA ILE A 183 9.82 -2.79 7.27
C ILE A 183 9.47 -4.29 7.32
N ALA A 184 9.36 -4.87 8.52
CA ALA A 184 9.04 -6.29 8.70
C ALA A 184 7.69 -6.65 8.07
N ALA A 185 6.67 -5.81 8.24
CA ALA A 185 5.34 -6.01 7.65
C ALA A 185 5.40 -6.04 6.11
N HIS A 186 6.07 -5.05 5.50
CA HIS A 186 6.13 -4.92 4.03
C HIS A 186 7.03 -5.97 3.39
N VAL A 187 8.16 -6.31 4.02
CA VAL A 187 9.04 -7.40 3.56
C VAL A 187 8.31 -8.74 3.61
N THR A 188 7.53 -8.99 4.67
CA THR A 188 6.71 -10.20 4.76
C THR A 188 5.72 -10.28 3.61
N LEU A 189 5.03 -9.18 3.28
CA LEU A 189 4.04 -9.16 2.19
C LEU A 189 4.69 -9.29 0.80
N LEU A 190 5.78 -8.56 0.54
CA LEU A 190 6.54 -8.65 -0.71
C LEU A 190 7.19 -10.02 -0.89
N GLY A 191 7.70 -10.62 0.19
CA GLY A 191 8.23 -11.99 0.20
C GLY A 191 7.19 -13.01 -0.28
N LYS A 192 5.93 -12.88 0.17
CA LYS A 192 4.82 -13.73 -0.31
C LYS A 192 4.50 -13.52 -1.79
N MET A 193 4.74 -12.33 -2.34
CA MET A 193 4.55 -12.06 -3.76
C MET A 193 5.59 -12.76 -4.64
N LEU A 194 6.82 -12.84 -4.15
CA LEU A 194 7.96 -13.46 -4.82
C LEU A 194 8.03 -14.98 -4.62
N TRP A 195 7.40 -15.50 -3.56
CA TRP A 195 7.37 -16.93 -3.29
C TRP A 195 6.61 -17.68 -4.40
N PRO A 196 7.23 -18.67 -5.07
CA PRO A 196 6.54 -19.49 -6.04
C PRO A 196 5.37 -20.21 -5.35
N GLN A 197 4.13 -19.91 -5.75
CA GLN A 197 3.01 -20.76 -5.39
C GLN A 197 3.21 -22.08 -6.14
N ARG A 198 3.80 -23.07 -5.48
CA ARG A 198 3.77 -24.47 -5.94
C ARG A 198 2.30 -24.81 -6.19
N ARG A 199 1.94 -24.95 -7.47
CA ARG A 199 0.70 -25.61 -7.85
C ARG A 199 0.92 -27.08 -7.58
N ASP A 200 0.64 -27.53 -6.38
CA ASP A 200 0.38 -28.94 -6.15
C ASP A 200 -0.99 -29.22 -6.76
N SER A 201 -1.01 -29.34 -8.09
CA SER A 201 -2.17 -29.83 -8.83
C SER A 201 -2.09 -31.35 -8.78
N PRO A 202 -3.06 -32.04 -8.14
CA PRO A 202 -3.11 -33.51 -8.13
C PRO A 202 -3.10 -34.12 -9.54
N SER A 203 -3.49 -33.33 -10.55
CA SER A 203 -3.52 -33.75 -11.95
C SER A 203 -2.15 -33.90 -12.63
N GLN A 204 -1.07 -33.33 -12.08
CA GLN A 204 0.29 -33.53 -12.62
C GLN A 204 0.96 -34.79 -12.06
N VAL A 205 0.64 -35.20 -10.84
CA VAL A 205 1.18 -36.44 -10.24
C VAL A 205 0.59 -37.69 -10.91
N ILE A 206 -0.69 -37.64 -11.31
CA ILE A 206 -1.37 -38.77 -11.99
C ILE A 206 -0.83 -39.01 -13.41
N LYS A 207 -0.27 -37.99 -14.09
CA LYS A 207 0.35 -38.19 -15.41
C LYS A 207 1.71 -38.88 -15.35
N VAL A 208 2.45 -38.73 -14.26
CA VAL A 208 3.76 -39.40 -14.11
C VAL A 208 3.59 -40.84 -13.64
N ALA A 209 2.60 -41.11 -12.79
CA ALA A 209 2.31 -42.46 -12.29
C ALA A 209 1.61 -43.40 -13.31
N LYS A 210 1.16 -42.88 -14.46
CA LYS A 210 0.62 -43.71 -15.56
C LYS A 210 1.64 -44.03 -16.66
N VAL A 211 2.88 -43.56 -16.51
CA VAL A 211 3.98 -43.79 -17.47
C VAL A 211 5.13 -44.56 -16.80
N ALA A 212 4.91 -45.10 -15.60
CA ALA A 212 5.81 -46.02 -14.91
C ALA A 212 5.19 -47.42 -14.88
#